data_AF-A0A1W1UYI3-F1
#
_entry.id   AF-A0A1W1UYI3-F1
#
_cell.length_a   1.000
_cell.length_b   1.000
_cell.length_c   1.000
_cell.angle_alpha   90.00
_cell.angle_beta   90.00
_cell.angle_gamma   90.00
#
_symmetry.space_group_name_H-M   'P 1'
#
loop_
_entity.id
_entity.type
_entity.pdbx_description
1 polymer ?
#
loop_
_entity_poly.entity_id
_entity_poly.type
_entity_poly.pdbx_seq_one_letter_code
_entity_poly.pdbx_strand_id
1 'polypeptide(L)'
;MITVKPGQVPDLIPDAPEPEQVHVNLAALWLARELTERRVTEGQLSPEQVEAARIALAAKALALKAGLGGVIALDTPAEQGVQQVKIGGLELKLATSTDERGQAVIAASDWDMHAETFLALALPAQIRPRFFPGVAR
;
A
#
# COMPACT_ATOMS: atom_id res chain seq x y z
N MET A 1 3.82 16.02 6.04
CA MET A 1 3.16 14.72 6.23
C MET A 1 2.68 14.24 4.88
N ILE A 2 3.13 13.08 4.39
CA ILE A 2 2.55 12.46 3.19
C ILE A 2 1.09 12.15 3.50
N THR A 3 0.19 12.73 2.71
CA THR A 3 -1.25 12.56 2.87
C THR A 3 -1.89 12.13 1.56
N VAL A 4 -2.96 11.36 1.68
CA VAL A 4 -3.82 10.92 0.59
C VAL A 4 -5.25 11.20 1.05
N LYS A 5 -6.11 11.67 0.15
CA LYS A 5 -7.56 11.78 0.41
C LYS A 5 -8.25 10.50 -0.09
N PRO A 6 -9.39 10.08 0.49
CA PRO A 6 -10.18 8.95 -0.01
C PRO A 6 -10.36 8.91 -1.52
N GLY A 7 -10.83 10.02 -2.12
CA GLY A 7 -11.04 10.12 -3.57
C GLY A 7 -9.76 10.13 -4.42
N GLN A 8 -8.57 10.18 -3.81
CA GLN A 8 -7.29 10.03 -4.52
C GLN A 8 -6.81 8.57 -4.55
N VAL A 9 -7.43 7.66 -3.79
CA VAL A 9 -7.06 6.24 -3.80
C VAL A 9 -7.33 5.59 -5.16
N PRO A 10 -8.49 5.80 -5.80
CA PRO A 10 -8.73 5.27 -7.15
C PRO A 10 -7.79 5.87 -8.21
N ASP A 11 -7.35 7.12 -8.04
CA ASP A 11 -6.37 7.75 -8.94
C ASP A 11 -4.97 7.09 -8.83
N LEU A 12 -4.61 6.64 -7.62
CA LEU A 12 -3.32 6.02 -7.32
C LEU A 12 -3.30 4.51 -7.61
N ILE A 13 -4.44 3.85 -7.40
CA ILE A 13 -4.64 2.43 -7.65
C ILE A 13 -5.93 2.35 -8.48
N PRO A 14 -5.80 2.23 -9.81
CA PRO A 14 -6.95 2.20 -10.71
C PRO A 14 -7.96 1.13 -10.27
N ASP A 15 -9.24 1.43 -10.43
CA ASP A 15 -10.39 0.54 -10.15
C ASP A 15 -10.53 0.09 -8.68
N ALA A 16 -9.73 0.64 -7.77
CA ALA A 16 -9.90 0.41 -6.35
C ALA A 16 -11.06 1.25 -5.80
N PRO A 17 -11.90 0.70 -4.91
CA PRO A 17 -12.97 1.46 -4.30
C PRO A 17 -12.43 2.52 -3.33
N GLU A 18 -13.18 3.60 -3.14
CA GLU A 18 -12.81 4.63 -2.17
C GLU A 18 -12.87 4.10 -0.72
N PRO A 19 -11.76 4.14 0.05
CA PRO A 19 -11.79 3.80 1.46
C PRO A 19 -12.34 4.94 2.31
N GLU A 20 -12.99 4.63 3.44
CA GLU A 20 -13.42 5.63 4.40
C GLU A 20 -12.22 6.44 4.93
N GLN A 21 -12.46 7.72 5.27
CA GLN A 21 -11.42 8.61 5.79
C GLN A 21 -10.69 8.03 7.02
N VAL A 22 -11.37 7.22 7.83
CA VAL A 22 -10.77 6.55 9.00
C VAL A 22 -9.66 5.58 8.57
N HIS A 23 -9.86 4.78 7.53
CA HIS A 23 -8.86 3.82 7.04
C HIS A 23 -7.64 4.54 6.46
N VAL A 24 -7.88 5.66 5.76
CA VAL A 24 -6.80 6.51 5.23
C VAL A 24 -5.99 7.14 6.36
N ASN A 25 -6.64 7.61 7.43
CA ASN A 25 -5.95 8.17 8.60
C ASN A 25 -5.09 7.12 9.31
N LEU A 26 -5.59 5.91 9.48
CA LEU A 26 -4.84 4.79 10.05
C LEU A 26 -3.66 4.37 9.17
N ALA A 27 -3.86 4.32 7.85
CA ALA A 27 -2.78 4.08 6.89
C ALA A 27 -1.70 5.16 6.94
N ALA A 28 -2.07 6.43 7.14
CA ALA A 28 -1.13 7.52 7.31
C ALA A 28 -0.30 7.39 8.60
N LEU A 29 -0.90 6.93 9.71
CA LEU A 29 -0.17 6.61 10.95
C LEU A 29 0.80 5.44 10.75
N TRP A 30 0.39 4.42 10.00
CA TRP A 30 1.26 3.31 9.62
C TRP A 30 2.46 3.81 8.80
N LEU A 31 2.24 4.61 7.76
CA LEU A 31 3.32 5.15 6.94
C LEU A 31 4.29 6.02 7.78
N ALA A 32 3.76 6.86 8.66
CA ALA A 32 4.58 7.67 9.56
C ALA A 32 5.48 6.82 10.47
N ARG A 33 4.94 5.71 11.00
CA ARG A 33 5.71 4.72 11.77
C ARG A 33 6.82 4.10 10.91
N GLU A 34 6.49 3.64 9.71
CA GLU A 34 7.44 3.01 8.79
C GLU A 34 8.61 3.95 8.40
N LEU A 35 8.30 5.21 8.08
CA LEU A 35 9.32 6.23 7.80
C LEU A 35 10.25 6.44 9.01
N THR A 36 9.67 6.46 10.22
CA THR A 36 10.42 6.59 11.47
C THR A 36 11.33 5.39 11.71
N GLU A 37 10.84 4.16 11.48
CA GLU A 37 11.63 2.93 11.63
C GLU A 37 12.81 2.89 10.64
N ARG A 38 12.61 3.42 9.43
CA ARG A 38 13.64 3.54 8.37
C ARG A 38 14.54 4.77 8.51
N ARG A 39 14.31 5.62 9.52
CA ARG A 39 15.00 6.91 9.76
C ARG A 39 14.95 7.88 8.57
N VAL A 40 13.90 7.83 7.76
CA VAL A 40 13.75 8.74 6.62
C VAL A 40 12.79 9.86 6.99
N THR A 41 13.19 11.09 6.69
CA THR A 41 12.31 12.26 6.78
C THR A 41 11.76 12.59 5.40
N GLU A 42 10.54 13.11 5.34
CA GLU A 42 9.86 13.36 4.06
C GLU A 42 10.62 14.31 3.12
N GLY A 43 11.39 15.25 3.68
CA GLY A 43 12.23 16.17 2.89
C GLY A 43 13.42 15.49 2.21
N GLN A 44 13.71 14.23 2.50
CA GLN A 44 14.76 13.45 1.87
C GLN A 44 14.25 12.56 0.72
N LEU A 45 12.93 12.51 0.52
CA LEU A 45 12.31 11.70 -0.51
C LEU A 45 12.35 12.41 -1.86
N SER A 46 12.75 11.70 -2.90
CA SER A 46 12.55 12.16 -4.27
C SER A 46 11.05 12.19 -4.63
N PRO A 47 10.63 12.92 -5.67
CA PRO A 47 9.23 12.95 -6.10
C PRO A 47 8.63 11.56 -6.38
N GLU A 48 9.43 10.66 -6.97
CA GLU A 48 9.03 9.28 -7.25
C GLU A 48 8.85 8.47 -5.95
N GLN A 49 9.70 8.68 -4.95
CA GLN A 49 9.57 8.02 -3.64
C GLN A 49 8.34 8.52 -2.88
N VAL A 50 8.00 9.81 -3.02
CA VAL A 50 6.75 10.35 -2.47
C VAL A 50 5.54 9.72 -3.15
N GLU A 51 5.56 9.58 -4.47
CA GLU A 51 4.48 8.90 -5.22
C GLU A 51 4.32 7.45 -4.78
N ALA A 52 5.41 6.69 -4.73
CA ALA A 52 5.42 5.30 -4.26
C ALA A 52 4.91 5.18 -2.81
N ALA A 53 5.28 6.10 -1.93
CA ALA A 53 4.78 6.13 -0.55
C ALA A 53 3.28 6.47 -0.47
N ARG A 54 2.76 7.32 -1.36
CA ARG A 54 1.31 7.58 -1.47
C ARG A 54 0.55 6.35 -1.95
N ILE A 55 1.10 5.61 -2.91
CA ILE A 55 0.53 4.34 -3.39
C ILE A 55 0.57 3.27 -2.29
N ALA A 56 1.67 3.17 -1.54
CA ALA A 56 1.77 2.28 -0.38
C ALA A 56 0.70 2.61 0.68
N LEU A 57 0.48 3.90 0.97
CA LEU A 57 -0.57 4.34 1.89
C LEU A 57 -1.96 3.98 1.36
N ALA A 58 -2.23 4.20 0.07
CA ALA A 58 -3.49 3.82 -0.56
C ALA A 58 -3.75 2.31 -0.45
N ALA A 59 -2.76 1.47 -0.76
CA ALA A 59 -2.86 0.02 -0.62
C ALA A 59 -3.12 -0.40 0.84
N LYS A 60 -2.44 0.24 1.80
CA LYS A 60 -2.68 -0.01 3.23
C LYS A 60 -4.08 0.39 3.66
N ALA A 61 -4.62 1.50 3.14
CA ALA A 61 -5.98 1.92 3.42
C ALA A 61 -7.00 0.91 2.88
N LEU A 62 -6.75 0.31 1.72
CA LEU A 62 -7.58 -0.77 1.16
C LEU A 62 -7.51 -2.05 2.01
N ALA A 63 -6.32 -2.43 2.48
CA ALA A 63 -6.17 -3.56 3.41
C ALA A 63 -6.96 -3.34 4.71
N LEU A 64 -6.91 -2.13 5.25
CA LEU A 64 -7.66 -1.76 6.45
C LEU A 64 -9.17 -1.75 6.21
N LYS A 65 -9.62 -1.27 5.04
CA LYS A 65 -11.03 -1.32 4.61
C LYS A 65 -11.52 -2.76 4.49
N ALA A 66 -10.69 -3.65 3.93
CA ALA A 66 -10.99 -5.07 3.80
C ALA A 66 -11.14 -5.75 5.18
N GLY A 67 -10.41 -5.27 6.18
CA GLY A 67 -10.39 -5.83 7.52
C GLY A 67 -9.67 -7.20 7.58
N LEU A 68 -9.69 -7.84 8.75
CA LEU A 68 -9.02 -9.13 8.94
C LEU A 68 -9.75 -10.22 8.14
N GLY A 69 -9.09 -10.74 7.10
CA GLY A 69 -9.59 -11.86 6.29
C GLY A 69 -10.67 -11.49 5.27
N GLY A 70 -10.95 -10.19 5.08
CA GLY A 70 -11.86 -9.74 4.04
C GLY A 70 -11.19 -9.62 2.66
N VAL A 71 -12.03 -9.35 1.66
CA VAL A 71 -11.63 -9.11 0.27
C VAL A 71 -12.19 -7.78 -0.21
N ILE A 72 -11.47 -7.12 -1.10
CA ILE A 72 -11.94 -5.92 -1.81
C ILE A 72 -12.19 -6.30 -3.26
N ALA A 73 -13.42 -6.13 -3.71
CA ALA A 73 -13.75 -6.19 -5.12
C ALA A 73 -13.30 -4.90 -5.81
N LEU A 74 -12.69 -5.06 -6.98
CA LEU A 74 -12.40 -3.97 -7.91
C LEU A 74 -13.64 -3.68 -8.76
N ASP A 75 -13.80 -2.43 -9.15
CA ASP A 75 -14.99 -1.98 -9.90
C ASP A 75 -15.03 -2.55 -11.34
N THR A 76 -13.88 -2.98 -11.88
CA THR A 76 -13.77 -3.61 -13.20
C THR A 76 -13.78 -5.15 -13.12
N PRO A 77 -14.49 -5.83 -14.05
CA PRO A 77 -14.45 -7.29 -14.15
C PRO A 77 -13.04 -7.77 -14.54
N ALA A 78 -12.68 -8.95 -14.04
CA ALA A 78 -11.36 -9.55 -14.24
C ALA A 78 -11.13 -9.95 -15.70
N GLU A 79 -10.83 -9.02 -16.60
CA GLU A 79 -10.54 -9.39 -17.99
C GLU A 79 -9.17 -10.09 -18.12
N GLN A 80 -8.25 -9.94 -17.15
CA GLN A 80 -6.91 -10.56 -17.20
C GLN A 80 -6.31 -11.01 -15.85
N GLY A 81 -7.07 -11.00 -14.75
CA GLY A 81 -6.58 -11.47 -13.45
C GLY A 81 -5.39 -10.68 -12.86
N VAL A 82 -5.11 -9.50 -13.42
CA VAL A 82 -3.96 -8.66 -13.07
C VAL A 82 -4.35 -7.19 -13.11
N GLN A 83 -4.19 -6.49 -11.98
CA GLN A 83 -4.32 -5.04 -11.91
C GLN A 83 -2.94 -4.38 -12.08
N GLN A 84 -2.84 -3.30 -12.86
CA GLN A 84 -1.57 -2.61 -13.09
C GLN A 84 -1.50 -1.29 -12.31
N VAL A 85 -0.42 -1.09 -11.57
CA VAL A 85 -0.12 0.17 -10.88
C VAL A 85 1.18 0.75 -11.43
N LYS A 86 1.15 2.05 -11.77
CA LYS A 86 2.30 2.76 -12.37
C LYS A 86 3.02 3.58 -11.31
N ILE A 87 4.35 3.45 -11.23
CA ILE A 87 5.21 4.21 -10.31
C ILE A 87 6.46 4.66 -11.07
N GLY A 88 6.62 5.96 -11.35
CA GLY A 88 7.86 6.49 -11.95
C GLY A 88 8.34 5.74 -13.21
N GLY A 89 7.42 5.23 -14.04
CA GLY A 89 7.73 4.43 -15.24
C GLY A 89 7.84 2.91 -15.03
N LEU A 90 7.71 2.41 -13.80
CA LEU A 90 7.55 0.99 -13.49
C LEU A 90 6.06 0.61 -13.53
N GLU A 91 5.75 -0.55 -14.13
CA GLU A 91 4.43 -1.17 -14.12
C GLU A 91 4.44 -2.37 -13.19
N LEU A 92 3.67 -2.29 -12.10
CA LEU A 92 3.53 -3.34 -11.11
C LEU A 92 2.21 -4.07 -11.32
N LYS A 93 2.31 -5.39 -11.46
CA LYS A 93 1.18 -6.29 -11.67
C LYS A 93 0.74 -6.85 -10.33
N LEU A 94 -0.44 -6.48 -9.88
CA LEU A 94 -1.11 -7.03 -8.70
C LEU A 94 -1.90 -8.26 -9.14
N ALA A 95 -1.68 -9.39 -8.46
CA ALA A 95 -2.46 -10.59 -8.72
C ALA A 95 -3.86 -10.40 -8.13
N THR A 96 -4.89 -10.68 -8.92
CA THR A 96 -6.29 -10.65 -8.46
C THR A 96 -6.86 -12.06 -8.53
N SER A 97 -7.66 -12.47 -7.55
CA SER A 97 -8.54 -13.63 -7.69
C SER A 97 -9.90 -13.18 -8.23
N THR A 98 -10.74 -14.13 -8.62
CA THR A 98 -12.09 -13.85 -9.12
C THR A 98 -13.11 -14.43 -8.16
N ASP A 99 -14.11 -13.64 -7.75
CA ASP A 99 -15.22 -14.12 -6.92
C ASP A 99 -16.28 -14.86 -7.76
N GLU A 100 -17.25 -15.50 -7.12
CA GLU A 100 -18.37 -16.24 -7.72
C GLU A 100 -19.18 -15.41 -8.73
N ARG A 101 -19.08 -14.07 -8.64
CA ARG A 101 -19.73 -13.09 -9.53
C ARG A 101 -18.87 -12.63 -10.71
N GLY A 102 -17.66 -13.16 -10.88
CA GLY A 102 -16.76 -12.76 -11.96
C GLY A 102 -16.01 -11.45 -11.72
N GLN A 103 -16.10 -10.86 -10.52
CA GLN A 103 -15.38 -9.64 -10.16
C GLN A 103 -13.95 -9.96 -9.71
N ALA A 104 -13.01 -9.10 -10.08
CA ALA A 104 -11.65 -9.16 -9.56
C ALA A 104 -11.67 -8.79 -8.07
N VAL A 105 -11.10 -9.64 -7.22
CA VAL A 105 -10.98 -9.40 -5.79
C VAL A 105 -9.53 -9.55 -5.34
N ILE A 106 -9.15 -8.75 -4.35
CA ILE A 106 -7.83 -8.82 -3.70
C ILE A 106 -8.06 -8.96 -2.20
N ALA A 107 -7.40 -9.93 -1.57
CA ALA A 107 -7.53 -10.16 -0.14
C ALA A 107 -6.82 -9.06 0.66
N ALA A 108 -7.28 -8.84 1.89
CA ALA A 108 -6.67 -7.89 2.82
C ALA A 108 -5.16 -8.12 3.01
N SER A 109 -4.76 -9.39 3.12
CA SER A 109 -3.35 -9.79 3.27
C SER A 109 -2.51 -9.45 2.05
N ASP A 110 -3.08 -9.54 0.86
CA ASP A 110 -2.40 -9.24 -0.39
C ASP A 110 -2.23 -7.73 -0.54
N TRP A 111 -3.27 -6.95 -0.19
CA TRP A 111 -3.16 -5.49 -0.10
C TRP A 111 -2.08 -5.04 0.90
N ASP A 112 -2.01 -5.69 2.05
CA ASP A 112 -0.96 -5.43 3.05
C ASP A 112 0.43 -5.75 2.50
N MET A 113 0.60 -6.89 1.83
CA MET A 113 1.87 -7.26 1.19
C MET A 113 2.27 -6.26 0.08
N HIS A 114 1.30 -5.82 -0.72
CA HIS A 114 1.51 -4.82 -1.76
C HIS A 114 1.92 -3.47 -1.17
N ALA A 115 1.28 -3.03 -0.09
CA ALA A 115 1.65 -1.81 0.63
C ALA A 115 3.12 -1.85 1.09
N GLU A 116 3.55 -2.96 1.67
CA GLU A 116 4.95 -3.16 2.08
C GLU A 116 5.92 -3.18 0.89
N THR A 117 5.52 -3.80 -0.23
CA THR A 117 6.31 -3.85 -1.46
C THR A 117 6.49 -2.46 -2.06
N PHE A 118 5.41 -1.69 -2.20
CA PHE A 118 5.46 -0.31 -2.68
C PHE A 118 6.33 0.58 -1.79
N LEU A 119 6.22 0.40 -0.48
CA LEU A 119 7.06 1.11 0.48
C LEU A 119 8.54 0.71 0.37
N ALA A 120 8.84 -0.57 0.13
CA ALA A 120 10.20 -1.04 -0.10
C ALA A 120 10.79 -0.50 -1.41
N LEU A 121 9.96 -0.32 -2.44
CA LEU A 121 10.36 0.35 -3.69
C LEU A 121 10.59 1.85 -3.47
N ALA A 122 9.74 2.51 -2.68
CA ALA A 122 9.94 3.90 -2.29
C ALA A 122 11.24 4.07 -1.48
N LEU A 123 11.54 3.12 -0.61
CA LEU A 123 12.63 3.17 0.35
C LEU A 123 13.37 1.83 0.42
N PRO A 124 14.31 1.56 -0.50
CA PRO A 124 15.15 0.37 -0.43
C PRO A 124 15.88 0.38 0.92
N ALA A 125 15.58 -0.62 1.73
CA ALA A 125 15.76 -0.63 3.17
C ALA A 125 17.16 -0.19 3.68
N GLN A 126 17.17 0.70 4.67
CA GLN A 126 18.06 0.60 5.83
C GLN A 126 17.23 0.14 7.05
N ILE A 127 16.72 -1.09 7.01
CA ILE A 127 16.03 -1.67 8.17
C ILE A 127 17.07 -1.84 9.29
N ARG A 128 16.85 -1.24 10.46
CA ARG A 128 17.73 -1.54 11.61
C ARG A 128 17.58 -3.03 11.95
N PRO A 129 18.68 -3.78 12.13
CA PRO A 129 18.59 -5.00 12.91
C PRO A 129 18.06 -4.59 14.29
N ARG A 130 17.00 -5.26 14.75
CA ARG A 130 16.49 -5.13 16.13
C ARG A 130 17.61 -5.59 17.07
N PHE A 131 18.49 -4.68 17.46
CA PHE A 131 19.42 -4.94 18.56
C PHE A 131 18.57 -5.04 19.83
N PHE A 132 18.33 -6.27 20.27
CA PHE A 132 17.85 -6.52 21.62
C PHE A 132 18.96 -6.09 22.58
N PRO A 133 18.74 -5.07 23.45
CA PRO A 133 19.68 -4.74 24.50
C PRO A 133 19.58 -5.83 25.58
N GLY A 134 20.21 -6.97 25.35
CA GLY A 134 20.10 -8.12 26.25
C GLY A 134 20.89 -9.37 25.87
N VAL A 135 21.58 -9.41 24.72
CA VAL A 135 22.45 -10.53 24.36
C VAL A 135 23.91 -10.07 24.31
N ALA A 136 24.43 -9.71 25.47
CA ALA A 136 25.86 -9.82 25.76
C ALA A 136 26.01 -11.08 26.61
N ARG A 137 26.64 -12.11 26.06
CA ARG A 137 27.27 -13.20 26.79
C ARG A 137 28.72 -13.23 26.39
#